data_AF-A0A364V6L7-F1
#
_entry.id   AF-A0A364V6L7-F1
#
_cell.length_a   1.000
_cell.length_b   1.000
_cell.length_c   1.000
_cell.angle_alpha   90.00
_cell.angle_beta   90.00
_cell.angle_gamma   90.00
#
_symmetry.space_group_name_H-M   'P 1'
#
loop_
_entity.id
_entity.type
_entity.pdbx_description
1 polymer ?
#
loop_
_entity_poly.entity_id
_entity_poly.type
_entity_poly.pdbx_seq_one_letter_code
_entity_poly.pdbx_strand_id
1 'polypeptide(L)'
;MSESTPRSILSPIASAAARRAELLQTFPGAVDIFDHIRPAAPEFAAALDITGDIIVGTGSITFDARLAGALGAAHFLVSADKEDGIAVQQALGQLVRIDRVPAGLYVIDEPERTGSAVECEGQAVRRVDVASIRDAQTREPIIGPELFERNLLKQAREKKAHIVLPEGDDDRILQAADQLLAKKVCELTILGDPDAIAARSKELELDLSGANLVDPTGGDQLEQFAKDFAELRKAKGVTLEQARETMQDISYYATMMVHQGLADGMVSGAAHTTAHTIKPSFQIIKTAPGSSVVSSIFLMVMDGVLWAFGDCAVNPNPTSDQLAEIAAVSAKTAAQFGIEPRVALLSYSTGTSGSGKDVEAVAAAVEKAKQDNPDLELDGPLQFDAAVVESVGQKKMPGSDVAGRATVFVFPDLNSGNIAYKAVQRTADALAVGPILQGLNKPVNDLSRGATVPDIVNTVAITAIQS
;
A
#
# COMPACT_ATOMS: atom_id res chain seq x y z
N MET A 1 22.93 17.57 -1.85
CA MET A 1 22.62 18.34 -0.64
C MET A 1 21.57 17.52 0.09
N SER A 2 21.82 17.05 1.32
CA SER A 2 20.81 16.22 1.99
C SER A 2 19.61 17.10 2.28
N GLU A 3 18.47 16.79 1.68
CA GLU A 3 17.19 17.42 2.00
C GLU A 3 16.97 17.21 3.50
N SER A 4 17.05 18.29 4.29
CA SER A 4 16.91 18.19 5.74
C SER A 4 15.45 17.88 6.05
N THR A 5 15.20 16.66 6.50
CA THR A 5 13.91 16.25 7.05
C THR A 5 13.50 17.23 8.16
N PRO A 6 12.24 17.71 8.17
CA PRO A 6 11.78 18.63 9.19
C PRO A 6 11.93 18.05 10.59
N ARG A 7 12.39 18.88 11.54
CA ARG A 7 12.48 18.51 12.95
C ARG A 7 11.18 18.76 13.69
N SER A 8 10.47 19.82 13.31
CA SER A 8 9.30 20.30 14.03
C SER A 8 8.18 20.75 13.10
N ILE A 9 6.95 20.37 13.42
CA ILE A 9 5.73 20.90 12.80
C ILE A 9 4.89 21.58 13.86
N LEU A 10 4.57 22.85 13.63
CA LEU A 10 3.78 23.69 14.53
C LEU A 10 2.35 23.77 14.03
N SER A 11 1.37 23.33 14.82
CA SER A 11 -0.05 23.49 14.52
C SER A 11 -0.64 24.70 15.24
N PRO A 12 -0.78 25.86 14.56
CA PRO A 12 -1.47 26.99 15.14
C PRO A 12 -2.97 26.73 15.21
N ILE A 13 -3.51 26.69 16.43
CA ILE A 13 -4.92 26.44 16.69
C ILE A 13 -5.61 27.68 17.26
N ALA A 14 -6.93 27.73 17.15
CA ALA A 14 -7.76 28.82 17.68
C ALA A 14 -7.20 30.21 17.32
N SER A 15 -6.96 31.09 18.30
CA SER A 15 -6.49 32.45 18.03
C SER A 15 -5.05 32.51 17.49
N ALA A 16 -4.22 31.46 17.69
CA ALA A 16 -2.89 31.38 17.09
C ALA A 16 -2.93 31.29 15.56
N ALA A 17 -3.99 30.73 14.98
CA ALA A 17 -4.14 30.66 13.52
C ALA A 17 -4.17 32.07 12.88
N ALA A 18 -4.79 33.03 13.56
CA ALA A 18 -4.81 34.43 13.13
C ALA A 18 -3.47 35.16 13.37
N ARG A 19 -2.63 34.64 14.26
CA ARG A 19 -1.30 35.18 14.62
C ARG A 19 -0.15 34.45 13.91
N ARG A 20 -0.43 33.78 12.80
CA ARG A 20 0.55 33.03 12.00
C ARG A 20 1.79 33.84 11.61
N ALA A 21 1.61 35.11 11.23
CA ALA A 21 2.73 35.99 10.87
C ALA A 21 3.69 36.24 12.04
N GLU A 22 3.18 36.34 13.26
CA GLU A 22 3.99 36.47 14.48
C GLU A 22 4.75 35.17 14.79
N LEU A 23 4.13 34.03 14.52
CA LEU A 23 4.80 32.73 14.65
C LEU A 23 6.00 32.61 13.70
N LEU A 24 5.83 33.01 12.43
CA LEU A 24 6.94 33.04 11.46
C LEU A 24 8.07 34.01 11.87
N GLN A 25 7.74 35.13 12.51
CA GLN A 25 8.75 36.05 13.07
C GLN A 25 9.48 35.44 14.27
N THR A 26 8.78 34.66 15.10
CA THR A 26 9.35 33.97 16.28
C THR A 26 10.31 32.85 15.89
N PHE A 27 10.05 32.19 14.75
CA PHE A 27 10.89 31.13 14.20
C PHE A 27 11.51 31.55 12.86
N PRO A 28 12.55 32.40 12.84
CA PRO A 28 13.24 32.79 11.61
C PRO A 28 13.72 31.56 10.83
N GLY A 29 13.37 31.49 9.55
CA GLY A 29 13.69 30.35 8.68
C GLY A 29 12.68 29.20 8.71
N ALA A 30 11.61 29.31 9.50
CA ALA A 30 10.47 28.40 9.40
C ALA A 30 9.76 28.56 8.05
N VAL A 31 9.29 27.46 7.50
CA VAL A 31 8.54 27.41 6.24
C VAL A 31 7.05 27.47 6.55
N ASP A 32 6.33 28.37 5.90
CA ASP A 32 4.88 28.38 5.95
C ASP A 32 4.33 27.33 4.98
N ILE A 33 3.58 26.34 5.48
CA ILE A 33 3.01 25.30 4.63
C ILE A 33 2.11 25.89 3.52
N PHE A 34 1.48 27.04 3.76
CA PHE A 34 0.58 27.68 2.80
C PHE A 34 1.29 28.28 1.59
N ASP A 35 2.62 28.42 1.62
CA ASP A 35 3.41 28.80 0.44
C ASP A 35 3.51 27.65 -0.57
N HIS A 36 3.21 26.41 -0.12
CA HIS A 36 3.37 25.19 -0.91
C HIS A 36 2.04 24.48 -1.20
N ILE A 37 1.05 24.60 -0.32
CA ILE A 37 -0.23 23.91 -0.47
C ILE A 37 -1.43 24.85 -0.31
N ARG A 38 -2.54 24.49 -0.96
CA ARG A 38 -3.79 25.25 -0.86
C ARG A 38 -4.45 25.01 0.51
N PRO A 39 -4.69 26.04 1.33
CA PRO A 39 -5.27 25.87 2.67
C PRO A 39 -6.66 25.21 2.69
N ALA A 40 -7.48 25.49 1.67
CA ALA A 40 -8.84 24.99 1.57
C ALA A 40 -8.93 23.50 1.20
N ALA A 41 -7.87 22.95 0.62
CA ALA A 41 -7.78 21.55 0.19
C ALA A 41 -6.29 21.13 0.22
N PRO A 42 -5.73 20.90 1.42
CA PRO A 42 -4.31 20.61 1.55
C PRO A 42 -4.01 19.22 0.96
N GLU A 43 -3.15 19.19 -0.06
CA GLU A 43 -2.70 17.95 -0.69
C GLU A 43 -1.55 17.35 0.14
N PHE A 44 -1.82 16.22 0.81
CA PHE A 44 -0.83 15.59 1.71
C PHE A 44 0.45 15.16 0.99
N ALA A 45 0.33 14.68 -0.25
CA ALA A 45 1.48 14.30 -1.07
C ALA A 45 2.42 15.49 -1.33
N ALA A 46 1.89 16.68 -1.60
CA ALA A 46 2.70 17.89 -1.78
C ALA A 46 3.35 18.32 -0.45
N ALA A 47 2.64 18.17 0.67
CA ALA A 47 3.16 18.51 1.99
C ALA A 47 4.35 17.62 2.41
N LEU A 48 4.36 16.36 1.98
CA LEU A 48 5.44 15.40 2.24
C LEU A 48 6.78 15.79 1.60
N ASP A 49 6.77 16.62 0.57
CA ASP A 49 7.95 17.07 -0.18
C ASP A 49 8.47 18.43 0.30
N ILE A 50 7.80 19.05 1.29
CA ILE A 50 8.25 20.32 1.88
C ILE A 50 9.52 20.06 2.68
N THR A 51 10.52 20.91 2.46
CA THR A 51 11.80 20.88 3.16
C THR A 51 11.94 22.09 4.07
N GLY A 52 12.68 21.95 5.17
CA GLY A 52 12.89 23.01 6.15
C GLY A 52 12.95 22.45 7.57
N ASP A 53 13.66 23.11 8.48
CA ASP A 53 13.88 22.62 9.84
C ASP A 53 12.59 22.68 10.69
N ILE A 54 11.82 23.76 10.52
CA ILE A 54 10.55 24.00 11.19
C ILE A 54 9.49 24.32 10.14
N ILE A 55 8.35 23.63 10.19
CA ILE A 55 7.19 23.91 9.34
C ILE A 55 6.09 24.49 10.22
N VAL A 56 5.54 25.65 9.83
CA VAL A 56 4.27 26.11 10.37
C VAL A 56 3.15 25.42 9.59
N GLY A 57 2.47 24.49 10.24
CA GLY A 57 1.43 23.64 9.68
C GLY A 57 0.11 24.37 9.40
N THR A 58 -0.86 23.65 8.87
CA THR A 58 -2.14 24.18 8.40
C THR A 58 -3.04 24.70 9.52
N GLY A 59 -2.83 24.21 10.76
CA GLY A 59 -3.74 24.39 11.88
C GLY A 59 -4.83 23.30 11.94
N SER A 60 -4.93 22.45 10.91
CA SER A 60 -5.69 21.20 11.00
C SER A 60 -4.88 20.18 11.78
N ILE A 61 -5.27 19.96 13.03
CA ILE A 61 -4.52 19.17 14.00
C ILE A 61 -4.24 17.76 13.51
N THR A 62 -5.24 17.07 12.94
CA THR A 62 -5.07 15.72 12.41
C THR A 62 -4.13 15.70 11.20
N PHE A 63 -4.27 16.66 10.28
CA PHE A 63 -3.42 16.72 9.09
C PHE A 63 -1.96 16.96 9.49
N ASP A 64 -1.71 17.96 10.32
CA ASP A 64 -0.37 18.36 10.73
C ASP A 64 0.31 17.27 11.59
N ALA A 65 -0.44 16.58 12.46
CA ALA A 65 0.09 15.48 13.26
C ALA A 65 0.43 14.25 12.41
N ARG A 66 -0.40 13.93 11.41
CA ARG A 66 -0.12 12.84 10.44
C ARG A 66 1.10 13.20 9.60
N LEU A 67 1.22 14.44 9.14
CA LEU A 67 2.39 14.93 8.41
C LEU A 67 3.66 14.85 9.27
N ALA A 68 3.58 15.28 10.52
CA ALA A 68 4.71 15.21 11.45
C ALA A 68 5.15 13.76 11.66
N GLY A 69 4.19 12.86 11.89
CA GLY A 69 4.44 11.43 11.98
C GLY A 69 5.11 10.86 10.74
N ALA A 70 4.59 11.17 9.55
CA ALA A 70 5.12 10.69 8.28
C ALA A 70 6.53 11.22 7.96
N LEU A 71 6.88 12.40 8.47
CA LEU A 71 8.21 12.98 8.30
C LEU A 71 9.17 12.62 9.46
N GLY A 72 8.70 11.96 10.51
CA GLY A 72 9.49 11.73 11.73
C GLY A 72 9.78 13.03 12.50
N ALA A 73 8.99 14.08 12.28
CA ALA A 73 9.11 15.37 12.96
C ALA A 73 8.36 15.37 14.30
N ALA A 74 8.80 16.20 15.24
CA ALA A 74 8.07 16.47 16.47
C ALA A 74 6.87 17.38 16.18
N HIS A 75 5.69 16.96 16.61
CA HIS A 75 4.46 17.76 16.49
C HIS A 75 4.27 18.65 17.72
N PHE A 76 4.00 19.93 17.53
CA PHE A 76 3.71 20.88 18.59
C PHE A 76 2.38 21.59 18.34
N LEU A 77 1.55 21.71 19.37
CA LEU A 77 0.39 22.59 19.34
C LEU A 77 0.83 24.01 19.67
N VAL A 78 0.24 24.99 19.00
CA VAL A 78 0.47 26.41 19.26
C VAL A 78 -0.86 27.10 19.57
N SER A 79 -0.97 27.68 20.76
CA SER A 79 -2.06 28.59 21.13
C SER A 79 -1.53 30.03 21.28
N ALA A 80 -2.39 31.03 21.17
CA ALA A 80 -1.93 32.41 21.34
C ALA A 80 -1.76 32.71 22.83
N ASP A 81 -2.79 32.34 23.61
CA ASP A 81 -2.91 32.69 25.01
C ASP A 81 -3.61 31.57 25.81
N LYS A 82 -4.06 31.90 27.03
CA LYS A 82 -4.76 30.97 27.93
C LYS A 82 -6.25 30.83 27.63
N GLU A 83 -6.87 31.79 26.95
CA GLU A 83 -8.29 31.77 26.61
C GLU A 83 -8.59 30.64 25.61
N ASP A 84 -7.59 30.26 24.80
CA ASP A 84 -7.62 29.10 23.91
C ASP A 84 -7.69 27.73 24.66
N GLY A 85 -7.70 27.71 26.00
CA GLY A 85 -7.60 26.48 26.80
C GLY A 85 -8.62 25.39 26.45
N ILE A 86 -9.85 25.76 26.08
CA ILE A 86 -10.87 24.81 25.63
C ILE A 86 -10.48 24.18 24.28
N ALA A 87 -10.01 24.99 23.33
CA ALA A 87 -9.59 24.52 22.02
C ALA A 87 -8.36 23.61 22.13
N VAL A 88 -7.40 23.95 23.00
CA VAL A 88 -6.25 23.11 23.33
C VAL A 88 -6.71 21.75 23.87
N GLN A 89 -7.64 21.73 24.82
CA GLN A 89 -8.17 20.49 25.40
C GLN A 89 -8.87 19.62 24.34
N GLN A 90 -9.66 20.23 23.45
CA GLN A 90 -10.31 19.51 22.35
C GLN A 90 -9.29 18.94 21.36
N ALA A 91 -8.27 19.72 20.99
CA ALA A 91 -7.19 19.30 20.11
C ALA A 91 -6.42 18.11 20.69
N LEU A 92 -6.05 18.20 21.97
CA LEU A 92 -5.37 17.12 22.68
C LEU A 92 -6.21 15.85 22.74
N GLY A 93 -7.51 15.97 23.07
CA GLY A 93 -8.40 14.80 23.10
C GLY A 93 -8.53 14.11 21.74
N GLN A 94 -8.54 14.87 20.63
CA GLN A 94 -8.53 14.28 19.28
C GLN A 94 -7.23 13.54 18.99
N LEU A 95 -6.08 14.15 19.32
CA LEU A 95 -4.75 13.57 19.10
C LEU A 95 -4.52 12.31 19.93
N VAL A 96 -4.93 12.29 21.21
CA VAL A 96 -4.76 11.13 22.09
C VAL A 96 -5.55 9.93 21.55
N ARG A 97 -6.75 10.14 21.00
CA ARG A 97 -7.59 9.07 20.45
C ARG A 97 -7.03 8.40 19.21
N ILE A 98 -6.14 9.08 18.48
CA ILE A 98 -5.43 8.54 17.31
C ILE A 98 -3.98 8.20 17.61
N ASP A 99 -3.60 8.17 18.90
CA ASP A 99 -2.25 7.88 19.39
C ASP A 99 -1.16 8.82 18.82
N ARG A 100 -1.51 10.11 18.63
CA ARG A 100 -0.61 11.16 18.12
C ARG A 100 -0.35 12.26 19.14
N VAL A 101 0.09 11.88 20.34
CA VAL A 101 0.35 12.86 21.42
C VAL A 101 1.44 13.87 21.00
N PRO A 102 1.17 15.19 21.05
CA PRO A 102 2.14 16.20 20.65
C PRO A 102 3.31 16.25 21.63
N ALA A 103 4.49 16.62 21.12
CA ALA A 103 5.71 16.78 21.91
C ALA A 103 5.61 17.93 22.92
N GLY A 104 4.75 18.92 22.68
CA GLY A 104 4.51 20.02 23.60
C GLY A 104 3.46 21.02 23.12
N LEU A 105 3.12 21.93 24.02
CA LEU A 105 2.26 23.09 23.77
C LEU A 105 3.09 24.37 23.88
N TYR A 106 3.17 25.14 22.80
CA TYR A 106 3.74 26.48 22.80
C TYR A 106 2.63 27.52 22.89
N VAL A 107 2.82 28.55 23.72
CA VAL A 107 1.86 29.65 23.91
C VAL A 107 2.56 30.94 23.53
N ILE A 108 2.07 31.64 22.51
CA ILE A 108 2.73 32.82 21.93
C ILE A 108 2.97 33.91 23.01
N ASP A 109 1.98 34.17 23.85
CA ASP A 109 2.06 35.22 24.89
C ASP A 109 2.84 34.79 26.15
N GLU A 110 3.22 33.52 26.27
CA GLU A 110 4.01 33.01 27.40
C GLU A 110 5.25 32.22 26.92
N PRO A 111 6.14 32.82 26.10
CA PRO A 111 7.16 32.09 25.34
C PRO A 111 8.26 31.44 26.20
N GLU A 112 8.47 31.93 27.43
CA GLU A 112 9.47 31.40 28.38
C GLU A 112 8.90 30.38 29.36
N ARG A 113 7.58 30.16 29.35
CA ARG A 113 6.91 29.36 30.38
C ARG A 113 6.99 27.87 30.06
N THR A 114 7.85 27.17 30.79
CA THR A 114 8.01 25.71 30.69
C THR A 114 7.36 24.97 31.87
N GLY A 115 7.11 23.67 31.72
CA GLY A 115 6.90 22.76 32.85
C GLY A 115 5.48 22.59 33.39
N SER A 116 4.55 23.53 33.15
CA SER A 116 3.12 23.26 33.44
C SER A 116 2.53 22.33 32.37
N ALA A 117 1.81 21.28 32.78
CA ALA A 117 1.20 20.31 31.88
C ALA A 117 -0.30 20.53 31.73
N VAL A 118 -0.81 20.24 30.53
CA VAL A 118 -2.23 20.10 30.24
C VAL A 118 -2.52 18.61 30.19
N GLU A 119 -3.31 18.12 31.14
CA GLU A 119 -3.74 16.72 31.16
C GLU A 119 -5.00 16.53 30.34
N CYS A 120 -5.02 15.50 29.50
CA CYS A 120 -6.17 15.11 28.70
C CYS A 120 -6.15 13.59 28.50
N GLU A 121 -7.26 12.91 28.83
CA GLU A 121 -7.44 11.46 28.65
C GLU A 121 -6.26 10.59 29.18
N GLY A 122 -5.65 11.01 30.30
CA GLY A 122 -4.54 10.30 30.95
C GLY A 122 -3.14 10.61 30.39
N GLN A 123 -3.05 11.50 29.39
CA GLN A 123 -1.80 12.01 28.84
C GLN A 123 -1.53 13.44 29.32
N ALA A 124 -0.27 13.73 29.67
CA ALA A 124 0.15 15.05 30.15
C ALA A 124 1.06 15.72 29.11
N VAL A 125 0.57 16.79 28.47
CA VAL A 125 1.35 17.56 27.49
C VAL A 125 1.93 18.80 28.15
N ARG A 126 3.27 18.91 28.14
CA ARG A 126 3.99 20.01 28.78
C ARG A 126 3.98 21.25 27.92
N ARG A 127 4.00 22.41 28.58
CA ARG A 127 4.36 23.67 27.91
C ARG A 127 5.85 23.73 27.61
N VAL A 128 6.17 24.19 26.42
CA VAL A 128 7.54 24.24 25.87
C VAL A 128 7.89 25.66 25.43
N ASP A 129 9.19 25.94 25.38
CA ASP A 129 9.74 27.19 24.88
C ASP A 129 10.24 27.05 23.42
N VAL A 130 10.71 28.16 22.85
CA VAL A 130 11.25 28.22 21.48
C VAL A 130 12.47 27.29 21.31
N ALA A 131 13.33 27.17 22.33
CA ALA A 131 14.52 26.32 22.28
C ALA A 131 14.14 24.85 22.15
N SER A 132 13.17 24.38 22.94
CA SER A 132 12.66 23.00 22.90
C SER A 132 12.11 22.61 21.53
N ILE A 133 11.52 23.56 20.79
CA ILE A 133 11.04 23.33 19.42
C ILE A 133 12.19 23.24 18.41
N ARG A 134 13.22 24.07 18.54
CA ARG A 134 14.38 24.08 17.63
C ARG A 134 15.27 22.87 17.82
N ASP A 135 15.41 22.42 19.07
CA ASP A 135 16.26 21.30 19.46
C ASP A 135 15.51 19.96 19.48
N ALA A 136 14.29 19.93 18.95
CA ALA A 136 13.49 18.71 18.88
C ALA A 136 14.20 17.62 18.07
N GLN A 137 14.21 16.41 18.62
CA GLN A 137 14.79 15.26 17.95
C GLN A 137 13.80 14.64 16.96
N THR A 138 14.31 14.28 15.79
CA THR A 138 13.58 13.46 14.82
C THR A 138 13.36 12.06 15.37
N ARG A 139 12.24 11.45 14.99
CA ARG A 139 11.84 10.08 15.34
C ARG A 139 11.79 9.23 14.08
N GLU A 140 11.60 7.92 14.26
CA GLU A 140 11.29 7.06 13.12
C GLU A 140 9.96 7.51 12.46
N PRO A 141 9.95 7.66 11.12
CA PRO A 141 8.73 7.95 10.39
C PRO A 141 7.65 6.90 10.63
N ILE A 142 6.43 7.37 10.85
CA ILE A 142 5.26 6.51 10.98
C ILE A 142 4.65 6.35 9.60
N ILE A 143 4.69 5.13 9.07
CA ILE A 143 4.14 4.80 7.76
C ILE A 143 2.62 4.74 7.86
N GLY A 144 1.96 5.75 7.28
CA GLY A 144 0.54 5.73 6.95
C GLY A 144 0.31 5.57 5.44
N PRO A 145 -0.95 5.54 4.99
CA PRO A 145 -1.31 5.36 3.58
C PRO A 145 -0.53 6.24 2.60
N GLU A 146 -0.48 7.54 2.85
CA GLU A 146 0.09 8.52 1.90
C GLU A 146 1.62 8.40 1.80
N LEU A 147 2.30 8.13 2.93
CA LEU A 147 3.74 7.89 2.94
C LEU A 147 4.06 6.55 2.26
N PHE A 148 3.24 5.53 2.50
CA PHE A 148 3.37 4.23 1.86
C PHE A 148 3.28 4.35 0.34
N GLU A 149 2.23 5.01 -0.18
CA GLU A 149 2.06 5.24 -1.62
C GLU A 149 3.24 6.02 -2.23
N ARG A 150 3.71 7.08 -1.56
CA ARG A 150 4.90 7.82 -2.01
C ARG A 150 6.13 6.92 -2.11
N ASN A 151 6.39 6.12 -1.07
CA ASN A 151 7.53 5.21 -1.02
C ASN A 151 7.41 4.12 -2.10
N LEU A 152 6.21 3.60 -2.31
CA LEU A 152 5.90 2.62 -3.35
C LEU A 152 6.25 3.16 -4.74
N LEU A 153 5.80 4.38 -5.09
CA LEU A 153 6.12 5.00 -6.37
C LEU A 153 7.62 5.26 -6.54
N LYS A 154 8.30 5.66 -5.46
CA LYS A 154 9.75 5.86 -5.48
C LYS A 154 10.51 4.55 -5.73
N GLN A 155 10.12 3.47 -5.04
CA GLN A 155 10.71 2.14 -5.20
C GLN A 155 10.45 1.58 -6.60
N ALA A 156 9.25 1.75 -7.14
CA ALA A 156 8.90 1.34 -8.50
C ALA A 156 9.76 2.06 -9.56
N ARG A 157 9.97 3.38 -9.39
CA ARG A 157 10.83 4.17 -10.29
C ARG A 157 12.27 3.66 -10.35
N GLU A 158 12.81 3.15 -9.24
CA GLU A 158 14.17 2.62 -9.20
C GLU A 158 14.32 1.33 -10.03
N LYS A 159 13.23 0.60 -10.25
CA LYS A 159 13.21 -0.64 -11.04
C LYS A 159 13.30 -0.38 -12.54
N LYS A 160 12.73 0.74 -13.01
CA LYS A 160 12.61 1.06 -14.45
C LYS A 160 11.97 -0.09 -15.25
N ALA A 161 11.02 -0.78 -14.64
CA ALA A 161 10.32 -1.89 -15.29
C ALA A 161 9.44 -1.37 -16.44
N HIS A 162 9.21 -2.22 -17.43
CA HIS A 162 8.28 -1.98 -18.53
C HIS A 162 6.97 -2.72 -18.28
N ILE A 163 5.87 -1.99 -18.09
CA ILE A 163 4.56 -2.55 -17.78
C ILE A 163 3.60 -2.38 -18.96
N VAL A 164 2.89 -3.45 -19.31
CA VAL A 164 1.83 -3.43 -20.32
C VAL A 164 0.44 -3.26 -19.68
N LEU A 165 -0.35 -2.34 -20.23
CA LEU A 165 -1.72 -2.00 -19.86
C LEU A 165 -2.66 -2.38 -21.02
N PRO A 166 -3.41 -3.49 -20.93
CA PRO A 166 -4.19 -4.00 -22.05
C PRO A 166 -5.46 -3.19 -22.36
N GLU A 167 -5.94 -2.36 -21.44
CA GLU A 167 -7.29 -1.78 -21.48
C GLU A 167 -7.24 -0.28 -21.87
N GLY A 168 -6.64 0.02 -23.03
CA GLY A 168 -6.44 1.40 -23.50
C GLY A 168 -7.71 2.17 -23.87
N ASP A 169 -8.86 1.50 -23.92
CA ASP A 169 -10.18 2.10 -24.12
C ASP A 169 -10.83 2.59 -22.80
N ASP A 170 -10.22 2.30 -21.64
CA ASP A 170 -10.70 2.74 -20.33
C ASP A 170 -10.07 4.07 -19.89
N ASP A 171 -10.89 5.09 -19.67
CA ASP A 171 -10.45 6.42 -19.23
C ASP A 171 -9.58 6.38 -17.96
N ARG A 172 -9.85 5.45 -17.02
CA ARG A 172 -9.11 5.35 -15.76
C ARG A 172 -7.69 4.84 -16.01
N ILE A 173 -7.52 3.94 -16.98
CA ILE A 173 -6.20 3.44 -17.40
C ILE A 173 -5.40 4.58 -18.04
N LEU A 174 -6.03 5.37 -18.91
CA LEU A 174 -5.37 6.54 -19.53
C LEU A 174 -4.98 7.59 -18.48
N GLN A 175 -5.88 7.90 -17.55
CA GLN A 175 -5.61 8.83 -16.43
C GLN A 175 -4.49 8.33 -15.51
N ALA A 176 -4.45 7.02 -15.22
CA ALA A 176 -3.36 6.44 -14.44
C ALA A 176 -2.03 6.49 -15.19
N ALA A 177 -2.05 6.20 -16.50
CA ALA A 177 -0.86 6.24 -17.35
C ALA A 177 -0.25 7.65 -17.39
N ASP A 178 -1.06 8.69 -17.56
CA ASP A 178 -0.62 10.10 -17.47
C ASP A 178 0.12 10.38 -16.16
N GLN A 179 -0.46 9.99 -15.02
CA GLN A 179 0.17 10.19 -13.70
C GLN A 179 1.48 9.39 -13.55
N LEU A 180 1.51 8.15 -14.02
CA LEU A 180 2.68 7.26 -13.96
C LEU A 180 3.83 7.82 -14.83
N LEU A 181 3.53 8.34 -16.02
CA LEU A 181 4.50 8.96 -16.92
C LEU A 181 5.02 10.27 -16.36
N ALA A 182 4.14 11.15 -15.86
CA ALA A 182 4.53 12.43 -15.26
C ALA A 182 5.49 12.23 -14.07
N LYS A 183 5.25 11.20 -13.26
CA LYS A 183 6.09 10.81 -12.11
C LYS A 183 7.28 9.92 -12.50
N LYS A 184 7.38 9.50 -13.76
CA LYS A 184 8.41 8.60 -14.32
C LYS A 184 8.53 7.29 -13.54
N VAL A 185 7.39 6.67 -13.22
CA VAL A 185 7.33 5.48 -12.37
C VAL A 185 7.82 4.23 -13.09
N CYS A 186 7.47 4.07 -14.36
CA CYS A 186 7.82 2.91 -15.19
C CYS A 186 7.74 3.27 -16.67
N GLU A 187 8.25 2.39 -17.53
CA GLU A 187 7.97 2.43 -18.97
C GLU A 187 6.60 1.79 -19.21
N LEU A 188 5.81 2.32 -20.15
CA LEU A 188 4.45 1.86 -20.41
C LEU A 188 4.24 1.47 -21.87
N THR A 189 3.61 0.31 -22.08
CA THR A 189 2.87 0.02 -23.32
C THR A 189 1.39 0.02 -23.01
N ILE A 190 0.59 0.73 -23.81
CA ILE A 190 -0.87 0.72 -23.74
C ILE A 190 -1.39 0.04 -25.01
N LEU A 191 -2.22 -0.99 -24.84
CA LEU A 191 -2.81 -1.70 -25.98
C LEU A 191 -4.17 -1.12 -26.35
N GLY A 192 -4.43 -1.03 -27.66
CA GLY A 192 -5.68 -0.55 -28.23
C GLY A 192 -5.44 0.13 -29.57
N ASP A 193 -6.47 0.76 -30.14
CA ASP A 193 -6.32 1.57 -31.35
C ASP A 193 -5.54 2.87 -31.01
N PRO A 194 -4.31 3.06 -31.55
CA PRO A 194 -3.49 4.22 -31.23
C PRO A 194 -4.15 5.57 -31.58
N ASP A 195 -4.92 5.62 -32.67
CA ASP A 195 -5.60 6.85 -33.09
C ASP A 195 -6.76 7.17 -32.14
N ALA A 196 -7.51 6.15 -31.70
CA ALA A 196 -8.59 6.31 -30.74
C ALA A 196 -8.06 6.73 -29.35
N ILE A 197 -6.98 6.10 -28.88
CA ILE A 197 -6.32 6.45 -27.61
C ILE A 197 -5.82 7.90 -27.66
N ALA A 198 -5.15 8.29 -28.75
CA ALA A 198 -4.63 9.65 -28.92
C ALA A 198 -5.73 10.71 -29.05
N ALA A 199 -6.88 10.37 -29.64
CA ALA A 199 -8.05 11.24 -29.65
C ALA A 199 -8.62 11.41 -28.24
N ARG A 200 -8.80 10.29 -27.52
CA ARG A 200 -9.36 10.30 -26.16
C ARG A 200 -8.46 11.02 -25.16
N SER A 201 -7.14 10.85 -25.26
CA SER A 201 -6.17 11.54 -24.39
C SER A 201 -6.25 13.06 -24.54
N LYS A 202 -6.49 13.57 -25.77
CA LYS A 202 -6.68 15.01 -26.01
C LYS A 202 -7.98 15.53 -25.40
N GLU A 203 -9.07 14.76 -25.48
CA GLU A 203 -10.35 15.12 -24.86
C GLU A 203 -10.26 15.19 -23.34
N LEU A 204 -9.44 14.32 -22.74
CA LEU A 204 -9.21 14.25 -21.30
C LEU A 204 -8.06 15.14 -20.81
N GLU A 205 -7.39 15.88 -21.70
CA GLU A 205 -6.23 16.73 -21.40
C GLU A 205 -5.04 15.97 -20.77
N LEU A 206 -4.77 14.75 -21.23
CA LEU A 206 -3.73 13.85 -20.74
C LEU A 206 -2.47 13.84 -21.64
N ASP A 207 -1.29 13.74 -21.04
CA ASP A 207 -0.01 13.57 -21.75
C ASP A 207 0.46 12.10 -21.72
N LEU A 208 0.20 11.40 -22.83
CA LEU A 208 0.63 10.02 -23.05
C LEU A 208 1.84 9.90 -23.97
N SER A 209 2.55 11.01 -24.26
CA SER A 209 3.66 11.03 -25.22
C SER A 209 4.84 10.13 -24.84
N GLY A 210 4.96 9.77 -23.55
CA GLY A 210 5.96 8.84 -23.03
C GLY A 210 5.56 7.36 -23.08
N ALA A 211 4.32 7.02 -23.46
CA ALA A 211 3.88 5.63 -23.59
C ALA A 211 4.01 5.12 -25.03
N ASN A 212 4.23 3.82 -25.17
CA ASN A 212 4.14 3.12 -26.45
C ASN A 212 2.69 2.67 -26.69
N LEU A 213 2.03 3.21 -27.71
CA LEU A 213 0.67 2.82 -28.09
C LEU A 213 0.73 1.73 -29.17
N VAL A 214 0.16 0.56 -28.89
CA VAL A 214 0.26 -0.60 -29.77
C VAL A 214 -1.11 -1.16 -30.10
N ASP A 215 -1.40 -1.31 -31.39
CA ASP A 215 -2.55 -2.06 -31.89
C ASP A 215 -2.28 -3.58 -31.80
N PRO A 216 -3.00 -4.33 -30.94
CA PRO A 216 -2.80 -5.77 -30.80
C PRO A 216 -3.50 -6.58 -31.90
N THR A 217 -4.27 -5.96 -32.79
CA THR A 217 -5.18 -6.66 -33.72
C THR A 217 -4.52 -7.12 -35.03
N GLY A 218 -3.26 -6.77 -35.26
CA GLY A 218 -2.54 -7.12 -36.49
C GLY A 218 -1.02 -7.14 -36.39
N GLY A 219 -0.37 -7.36 -37.53
CA GLY A 219 1.08 -7.33 -37.68
C GLY A 219 1.79 -8.67 -37.43
N ASP A 220 3.09 -8.69 -37.74
CA ASP A 220 3.93 -9.90 -37.65
C ASP A 220 4.04 -10.44 -36.22
N GLN A 221 3.93 -9.57 -35.22
CA GLN A 221 3.99 -9.93 -33.81
C GLN A 221 2.80 -10.80 -33.39
N LEU A 222 1.58 -10.51 -33.86
CA LEU A 222 0.39 -11.30 -33.56
C LEU A 222 0.55 -12.74 -34.09
N GLU A 223 1.03 -12.89 -35.32
CA GLU A 223 1.29 -14.19 -35.93
C GLU A 223 2.41 -14.95 -35.21
N GLN A 224 3.46 -14.26 -34.77
CA GLN A 224 4.54 -14.87 -33.99
C GLN A 224 4.02 -15.37 -32.63
N PHE A 225 3.23 -14.55 -31.92
CA PHE A 225 2.61 -14.94 -30.64
C PHE A 225 1.68 -16.14 -30.80
N ALA A 226 0.92 -16.23 -31.90
CA ALA A 226 0.07 -17.39 -32.18
C ALA A 226 0.91 -18.68 -32.36
N LYS A 227 2.04 -18.61 -33.08
CA LYS A 227 2.96 -19.76 -33.24
C LYS A 227 3.54 -20.21 -31.91
N ASP A 228 4.01 -19.26 -31.11
CA ASP A 228 4.63 -19.55 -29.82
C ASP A 228 3.59 -20.13 -28.83
N PHE A 229 2.37 -19.59 -28.81
CA PHE A 229 1.28 -20.11 -28.01
C PHE A 229 0.87 -21.54 -28.43
N ALA A 230 0.80 -21.82 -29.73
CA ALA A 230 0.52 -23.17 -30.23
C ALA A 230 1.59 -24.18 -29.77
N GLU A 231 2.88 -23.81 -29.79
CA GLU A 231 3.96 -24.68 -29.30
C GLU A 231 3.88 -24.86 -27.77
N LEU A 232 3.67 -23.77 -27.01
CA LEU A 232 3.48 -23.82 -25.54
C LEU A 232 2.32 -24.75 -25.13
N ARG A 233 1.28 -24.82 -25.97
CA ARG A 233 0.04 -25.57 -25.71
C ARG A 233 -0.11 -26.83 -26.55
N LYS A 234 0.94 -27.26 -27.25
CA LYS A 234 0.97 -28.46 -28.11
C LYS A 234 0.55 -29.73 -27.38
N ALA A 235 0.97 -29.89 -26.12
CA ALA A 235 0.58 -31.02 -25.26
C ALA A 235 -0.93 -31.05 -24.95
N LYS A 236 -1.65 -29.95 -25.17
CA LYS A 236 -3.11 -29.84 -25.05
C LYS A 236 -3.82 -29.86 -26.40
N GLY A 237 -3.09 -30.08 -27.51
CA GLY A 237 -3.64 -30.20 -28.84
C GLY A 237 -4.08 -28.90 -29.50
N VAL A 238 -3.60 -27.74 -29.01
CA VAL A 238 -3.93 -26.44 -29.62
C VAL A 238 -3.29 -26.34 -31.00
N THR A 239 -4.11 -26.12 -32.04
CA THR A 239 -3.63 -25.90 -33.41
C THR A 239 -3.19 -24.45 -33.61
N LEU A 240 -2.39 -24.18 -34.65
CA LEU A 240 -2.01 -22.81 -34.99
C LEU A 240 -3.23 -21.94 -35.32
N GLU A 241 -4.26 -22.50 -35.96
CA GLU A 241 -5.50 -21.79 -36.27
C GLU A 241 -6.25 -21.36 -34.99
N GLN A 242 -6.39 -22.27 -34.03
CA GLN A 242 -6.97 -21.96 -32.71
C GLN A 242 -6.12 -20.95 -31.94
N ALA A 243 -4.79 -21.03 -32.07
CA ALA A 243 -3.89 -20.08 -31.45
C ALA A 243 -4.04 -18.68 -32.04
N ARG A 244 -4.23 -18.54 -33.36
CA ARG A 244 -4.52 -17.24 -34.00
C ARG A 244 -5.81 -16.63 -33.48
N GLU A 245 -6.89 -17.42 -33.36
CA GLU A 245 -8.14 -16.95 -32.77
C GLU A 245 -7.96 -16.52 -31.31
N THR A 246 -7.22 -17.31 -30.53
CA THR A 246 -6.95 -17.00 -29.11
C THR A 246 -6.13 -15.71 -28.96
N MET A 247 -5.18 -15.46 -29.86
CA MET A 247 -4.25 -14.35 -29.72
C MET A 247 -4.83 -12.99 -30.15
N GLN A 248 -6.03 -13.00 -30.77
CA GLN A 248 -6.83 -11.79 -30.94
C GLN A 248 -7.38 -11.25 -29.60
N ASP A 249 -7.40 -12.08 -28.55
CA ASP A 249 -7.76 -11.65 -27.21
C ASP A 249 -6.63 -10.82 -26.59
N ILE A 250 -6.98 -9.60 -26.18
CA ILE A 250 -6.02 -8.60 -25.70
C ILE A 250 -5.26 -9.06 -24.44
N SER A 251 -5.92 -9.83 -23.56
CA SER A 251 -5.30 -10.37 -22.35
C SER A 251 -4.29 -11.48 -22.69
N TYR A 252 -4.57 -12.31 -23.71
CA TYR A 252 -3.58 -13.28 -24.20
C TYR A 252 -2.40 -12.60 -24.89
N TYR A 253 -2.66 -11.59 -25.73
CA TYR A 253 -1.62 -10.82 -26.40
C TYR A 253 -0.67 -10.17 -25.40
N ALA A 254 -1.20 -9.46 -24.41
CA ALA A 254 -0.42 -8.81 -23.37
C ALA A 254 0.37 -9.83 -22.53
N THR A 255 -0.25 -10.98 -22.20
CA THR A 255 0.46 -12.06 -21.49
C THR A 255 1.62 -12.62 -22.31
N MET A 256 1.48 -12.72 -23.64
CA MET A 256 2.57 -13.11 -24.53
C MET A 256 3.70 -12.07 -24.58
N MET A 257 3.39 -10.77 -24.53
CA MET A 257 4.41 -9.74 -24.39
C MET A 257 5.26 -9.95 -23.13
N VAL A 258 4.60 -10.19 -21.99
CA VAL A 258 5.29 -10.50 -20.73
C VAL A 258 6.11 -11.78 -20.86
N HIS A 259 5.54 -12.85 -21.43
CA HIS A 259 6.23 -14.12 -21.63
C HIS A 259 7.52 -13.98 -22.44
N GLN A 260 7.48 -13.24 -23.55
CA GLN A 260 8.62 -13.02 -24.43
C GLN A 260 9.63 -11.98 -23.91
N GLY A 261 9.33 -11.29 -22.82
CA GLY A 261 10.20 -10.24 -22.27
C GLY A 261 10.13 -8.93 -23.05
N LEU A 262 9.02 -8.71 -23.76
CA LEU A 262 8.68 -7.42 -24.39
C LEU A 262 8.00 -6.46 -23.41
N ALA A 263 7.65 -6.96 -22.23
CA ALA A 263 7.27 -6.24 -21.03
C ALA A 263 7.73 -7.06 -19.82
N ASP A 264 8.04 -6.42 -18.72
CA ASP A 264 8.43 -7.06 -17.47
C ASP A 264 7.22 -7.48 -16.63
N GLY A 265 6.05 -6.88 -16.85
CA GLY A 265 4.82 -7.22 -16.16
C GLY A 265 3.55 -6.67 -16.82
N MET A 266 2.39 -7.13 -16.35
CA MET A 266 1.07 -6.73 -16.87
C MET A 266 0.12 -6.34 -15.74
N VAL A 267 -0.68 -5.30 -15.97
CA VAL A 267 -1.82 -4.93 -15.13
C VAL A 267 -3.08 -4.82 -15.98
N SER A 268 -4.14 -5.56 -15.62
CA SER A 268 -5.42 -5.60 -16.35
C SER A 268 -6.57 -5.88 -15.38
N GLY A 269 -7.83 -5.85 -15.82
CA GLY A 269 -9.01 -6.15 -15.01
C GLY A 269 -9.92 -4.96 -14.72
N ALA A 270 -9.57 -3.75 -15.17
CA ALA A 270 -10.42 -2.58 -15.06
C ALA A 270 -11.71 -2.76 -15.88
N ALA A 271 -11.60 -3.37 -17.06
CA ALA A 271 -12.70 -3.68 -17.97
C ALA A 271 -13.01 -5.19 -18.03
N HIS A 272 -12.04 -6.05 -17.70
CA HIS A 272 -12.18 -7.50 -17.80
C HIS A 272 -12.58 -8.18 -16.47
N THR A 273 -12.88 -9.48 -16.53
CA THR A 273 -13.09 -10.28 -15.32
C THR A 273 -11.77 -10.85 -14.81
N THR A 274 -11.63 -11.01 -13.50
CA THR A 274 -10.46 -11.69 -12.89
C THR A 274 -10.12 -13.03 -13.55
N ALA A 275 -11.15 -13.82 -13.90
CA ALA A 275 -10.94 -15.08 -14.60
C ALA A 275 -10.35 -14.89 -16.01
N HIS A 276 -10.72 -13.82 -16.70
CA HIS A 276 -10.21 -13.46 -18.03
C HIS A 276 -8.77 -12.94 -17.95
N THR A 277 -8.41 -12.16 -16.93
CA THR A 277 -7.03 -11.68 -16.68
C THR A 277 -6.07 -12.81 -16.28
N ILE A 278 -6.48 -13.69 -15.37
CA ILE A 278 -5.56 -14.67 -14.75
C ILE A 278 -5.41 -15.95 -15.58
N LYS A 279 -6.45 -16.38 -16.31
CA LYS A 279 -6.42 -17.60 -17.11
C LYS A 279 -5.26 -17.64 -18.13
N PRO A 280 -4.98 -16.58 -18.92
CA PRO A 280 -3.80 -16.52 -19.79
C PRO A 280 -2.50 -16.73 -19.02
N SER A 281 -2.34 -16.07 -17.87
CA SER A 281 -1.14 -16.18 -17.01
C SER A 281 -0.88 -17.61 -16.59
N PHE A 282 -1.91 -18.39 -16.23
CA PHE A 282 -1.75 -19.80 -15.92
C PHE A 282 -1.36 -20.66 -17.12
N GLN A 283 -1.82 -20.32 -18.33
CA GLN A 283 -1.52 -21.09 -19.54
C GLN A 283 -0.13 -20.82 -20.10
N ILE A 284 0.32 -19.56 -20.00
CA ILE A 284 1.51 -19.04 -20.67
C ILE A 284 2.67 -18.87 -19.67
N ILE A 285 2.46 -18.06 -18.62
CA ILE A 285 3.50 -17.71 -17.64
C ILE A 285 3.77 -18.86 -16.66
N LYS A 286 2.71 -19.53 -16.20
CA LYS A 286 2.74 -20.63 -15.22
C LYS A 286 3.30 -20.20 -13.84
N THR A 287 3.26 -21.11 -12.89
CA THR A 287 3.81 -20.89 -11.55
C THR A 287 5.34 -20.86 -11.57
N ALA A 288 5.92 -20.09 -10.65
CA ALA A 288 7.35 -20.08 -10.37
C ALA A 288 7.87 -21.47 -10.00
N PRO A 289 9.15 -21.81 -10.24
CA PRO A 289 9.72 -23.07 -9.80
C PRO A 289 9.55 -23.25 -8.30
N GLY A 290 9.00 -24.39 -7.88
CA GLY A 290 8.70 -24.68 -6.49
C GLY A 290 7.32 -24.21 -6.01
N SER A 291 6.58 -23.47 -6.84
CA SER A 291 5.19 -23.09 -6.55
C SER A 291 4.19 -23.98 -7.27
N SER A 292 3.23 -24.53 -6.51
CA SER A 292 2.10 -25.30 -7.03
C SER A 292 0.83 -24.46 -7.18
N VAL A 293 0.77 -23.30 -6.51
CA VAL A 293 -0.42 -22.45 -6.48
C VAL A 293 -0.06 -20.98 -6.65
N VAL A 294 -0.92 -20.25 -7.38
CA VAL A 294 -0.91 -18.78 -7.38
C VAL A 294 -1.92 -18.33 -6.35
N SER A 295 -1.53 -17.38 -5.51
CA SER A 295 -2.41 -16.75 -4.52
C SER A 295 -2.35 -15.24 -4.66
N SER A 296 -3.12 -14.53 -3.84
CA SER A 296 -3.00 -13.08 -3.73
C SER A 296 -2.70 -12.62 -2.31
N ILE A 297 -2.11 -11.44 -2.19
CA ILE A 297 -2.12 -10.67 -0.96
C ILE A 297 -2.69 -9.27 -1.17
N PHE A 298 -3.24 -8.68 -0.12
CA PHE A 298 -3.46 -7.24 -0.02
C PHE A 298 -2.51 -6.68 1.03
N LEU A 299 -1.90 -5.54 0.72
CA LEU A 299 -1.20 -4.73 1.72
C LEU A 299 -2.23 -3.82 2.37
N MET A 300 -2.45 -4.01 3.67
CA MET A 300 -3.41 -3.26 4.48
C MET A 300 -2.62 -2.19 5.24
N VAL A 301 -2.74 -0.94 4.78
CA VAL A 301 -2.03 0.21 5.33
C VAL A 301 -2.98 1.03 6.19
N MET A 302 -2.68 1.12 7.47
CA MET A 302 -3.29 2.04 8.42
C MET A 302 -2.18 2.90 9.01
N ASP A 303 -2.54 3.96 9.73
CA ASP A 303 -1.54 4.83 10.35
C ASP A 303 -0.66 4.05 11.35
N GLY A 304 0.61 3.83 10.98
CA GLY A 304 1.59 3.11 11.79
C GLY A 304 1.46 1.59 11.76
N VAL A 305 0.52 1.05 10.98
CA VAL A 305 0.30 -0.39 10.89
C VAL A 305 0.29 -0.81 9.43
N LEU A 306 1.22 -1.69 9.07
CA LEU A 306 1.32 -2.27 7.74
C LEU A 306 1.21 -3.79 7.84
N TRP A 307 0.13 -4.34 7.29
CA TRP A 307 -0.16 -5.77 7.30
C TRP A 307 -0.25 -6.33 5.89
N ALA A 308 -0.04 -7.64 5.74
CA ALA A 308 -0.33 -8.38 4.52
C ALA A 308 -1.42 -9.43 4.78
N PHE A 309 -2.51 -9.40 4.00
CA PHE A 309 -3.62 -10.35 4.09
C PHE A 309 -3.62 -11.24 2.85
N GLY A 310 -3.56 -12.56 3.00
CA GLY A 310 -3.65 -13.50 1.87
C GLY A 310 -4.21 -14.86 2.27
N ASP A 311 -4.74 -15.72 1.41
CA ASP A 311 -5.26 -15.39 0.08
C ASP A 311 -6.64 -14.71 0.22
N CYS A 312 -6.87 -13.67 -0.59
CA CYS A 312 -8.10 -12.89 -0.56
C CYS A 312 -8.82 -12.82 -1.91
N ALA A 313 -8.27 -13.40 -2.98
CA ALA A 313 -8.82 -13.26 -4.32
C ALA A 313 -8.80 -14.53 -5.21
N VAL A 314 -7.91 -15.50 -4.97
CA VAL A 314 -7.64 -16.54 -5.97
C VAL A 314 -8.21 -17.91 -5.59
N ASN A 315 -7.87 -18.44 -4.41
CA ASN A 315 -8.15 -19.84 -4.05
C ASN A 315 -9.36 -19.97 -3.11
N PRO A 316 -10.51 -20.52 -3.58
CA PRO A 316 -11.71 -20.63 -2.75
C PRO A 316 -11.53 -21.47 -1.49
N ASN A 317 -10.92 -22.65 -1.63
CA ASN A 317 -10.73 -23.63 -0.56
C ASN A 317 -9.34 -24.26 -0.72
N PRO A 318 -8.26 -23.56 -0.33
CA PRO A 318 -6.90 -24.09 -0.44
C PRO A 318 -6.73 -25.34 0.42
N THR A 319 -5.95 -26.31 -0.06
CA THR A 319 -5.54 -27.47 0.75
C THR A 319 -4.52 -27.06 1.81
N SER A 320 -4.25 -27.91 2.81
CA SER A 320 -3.20 -27.65 3.81
C SER A 320 -1.82 -27.41 3.18
N ASP A 321 -1.49 -28.16 2.12
CA ASP A 321 -0.24 -27.97 1.37
C ASP A 321 -0.21 -26.59 0.68
N GLN A 322 -1.33 -26.18 0.08
CA GLN A 322 -1.44 -24.87 -0.55
C GLN A 322 -1.40 -23.75 0.49
N LEU A 323 -2.04 -23.89 1.65
CA LEU A 323 -1.98 -22.92 2.73
C LEU A 323 -0.54 -22.73 3.25
N ALA A 324 0.21 -23.83 3.40
CA ALA A 324 1.62 -23.77 3.78
C ALA A 324 2.46 -23.01 2.74
N GLU A 325 2.23 -23.28 1.45
CA GLU A 325 2.89 -22.56 0.35
C GLU A 325 2.50 -21.07 0.32
N ILE A 326 1.21 -20.77 0.45
CA ILE A 326 0.68 -19.39 0.50
C ILE A 326 1.32 -18.62 1.64
N ALA A 327 1.52 -19.23 2.80
CA ALA A 327 2.18 -18.60 3.94
C ALA A 327 3.62 -18.18 3.62
N ALA A 328 4.41 -19.09 3.04
CA ALA A 328 5.80 -18.81 2.67
C ALA A 328 5.91 -17.75 1.57
N VAL A 329 5.08 -17.84 0.53
CA VAL A 329 5.08 -16.87 -0.56
C VAL A 329 4.60 -15.50 -0.07
N SER A 330 3.57 -15.45 0.77
CA SER A 330 3.06 -14.19 1.35
C SER A 330 4.12 -13.50 2.21
N ALA A 331 4.89 -14.25 2.99
CA ALA A 331 6.01 -13.71 3.76
C ALA A 331 7.06 -13.05 2.86
N LYS A 332 7.46 -13.73 1.78
CA LYS A 332 8.42 -13.21 0.81
C LYS A 332 7.90 -11.96 0.13
N THR A 333 6.64 -11.95 -0.30
CA THR A 333 6.03 -10.77 -0.95
C THR A 333 5.93 -9.62 0.05
N ALA A 334 5.49 -9.85 1.28
CA ALA A 334 5.38 -8.83 2.32
C ALA A 334 6.74 -8.14 2.60
N ALA A 335 7.83 -8.92 2.68
CA ALA A 335 9.18 -8.39 2.87
C ALA A 335 9.63 -7.43 1.76
N GLN A 336 9.18 -7.62 0.51
CA GLN A 336 9.50 -6.71 -0.61
C GLN A 336 8.92 -5.30 -0.42
N PHE A 337 7.87 -5.18 0.39
CA PHE A 337 7.18 -3.93 0.70
C PHE A 337 7.48 -3.43 2.12
N GLY A 338 8.57 -3.90 2.73
CA GLY A 338 9.06 -3.42 4.02
C GLY A 338 8.30 -3.97 5.24
N ILE A 339 7.53 -5.05 5.06
CA ILE A 339 6.86 -5.73 6.17
C ILE A 339 7.78 -6.84 6.68
N GLU A 340 8.21 -6.73 7.93
CA GLU A 340 8.92 -7.81 8.61
C GLU A 340 7.98 -9.02 8.79
N PRO A 341 8.24 -10.18 8.17
CA PRO A 341 7.25 -11.26 8.12
C PRO A 341 7.09 -12.00 9.45
N ARG A 342 5.93 -11.84 10.08
CA ARG A 342 5.44 -12.64 11.22
C ARG A 342 4.12 -13.27 10.81
N VAL A 343 4.16 -14.53 10.38
CA VAL A 343 3.08 -15.17 9.65
C VAL A 343 2.13 -15.92 10.58
N ALA A 344 0.89 -15.45 10.68
CA ALA A 344 -0.18 -16.14 11.38
C ALA A 344 -1.07 -16.89 10.38
N LEU A 345 -1.13 -18.23 10.47
CA LEU A 345 -2.19 -18.99 9.80
C LEU A 345 -3.46 -18.92 10.65
N LEU A 346 -4.49 -18.30 10.07
CA LEU A 346 -5.71 -17.96 10.78
C LEU A 346 -6.73 -19.11 10.81
N SER A 347 -7.48 -19.17 11.90
CA SER A 347 -8.60 -20.07 12.09
C SER A 347 -9.58 -19.48 13.12
N TYR A 348 -10.77 -20.07 13.24
CA TYR A 348 -11.67 -19.75 14.35
C TYR A 348 -11.19 -20.33 15.70
N SER A 349 -10.10 -21.10 15.71
CA SER A 349 -9.47 -21.67 16.90
C SER A 349 -8.01 -21.24 17.06
N THR A 350 -7.52 -21.21 18.30
CA THR A 350 -6.10 -20.96 18.63
C THR A 350 -5.44 -22.19 19.26
N GLY A 351 -4.28 -22.62 18.75
CA GLY A 351 -3.58 -23.79 19.26
C GLY A 351 -4.47 -25.04 19.24
N THR A 352 -4.67 -25.66 20.41
CA THR A 352 -5.51 -26.87 20.58
C THR A 352 -6.89 -26.60 21.18
N SER A 353 -7.33 -25.34 21.21
CA SER A 353 -8.58 -24.94 21.89
C SER A 353 -9.86 -25.39 21.19
N GLY A 354 -9.77 -25.78 19.92
CA GLY A 354 -10.87 -26.27 19.10
C GLY A 354 -10.43 -27.48 18.28
N SER A 355 -11.42 -28.20 17.75
CA SER A 355 -11.24 -29.40 16.94
C SER A 355 -12.23 -29.40 15.79
N GLY A 356 -11.85 -29.96 14.65
CA GLY A 356 -12.70 -30.02 13.46
C GLY A 356 -11.86 -29.93 12.19
N LYS A 357 -12.45 -30.35 11.07
CA LYS A 357 -11.75 -30.47 9.78
C LYS A 357 -11.01 -29.19 9.37
N ASP A 358 -11.64 -28.03 9.56
CA ASP A 358 -11.03 -26.75 9.16
C ASP A 358 -9.87 -26.36 10.07
N VAL A 359 -9.96 -26.65 11.38
CA VAL A 359 -8.86 -26.40 12.34
C VAL A 359 -7.70 -27.35 12.08
N GLU A 360 -8.00 -28.63 11.87
CA GLU A 360 -7.02 -29.67 11.55
C GLU A 360 -6.31 -29.38 10.23
N ALA A 361 -7.03 -28.86 9.22
CA ALA A 361 -6.44 -28.46 7.94
C ALA A 361 -5.43 -27.32 8.11
N VAL A 362 -5.75 -26.30 8.93
CA VAL A 362 -4.82 -25.21 9.23
C VAL A 362 -3.65 -25.69 10.10
N ALA A 363 -3.89 -26.57 11.07
CA ALA A 363 -2.82 -27.13 11.90
C ALA A 363 -1.82 -27.93 11.07
N ALA A 364 -2.31 -28.78 10.15
CA ALA A 364 -1.46 -29.50 9.20
C ALA A 364 -0.67 -28.55 8.29
N ALA A 365 -1.29 -27.43 7.87
CA ALA A 365 -0.60 -26.40 7.08
C ALA A 365 0.53 -25.73 7.88
N VAL A 366 0.32 -25.44 9.16
CA VAL A 366 1.35 -24.86 10.06
C VAL A 366 2.53 -25.81 10.22
N GLU A 367 2.25 -27.08 10.51
CA GLU A 367 3.29 -28.11 10.65
C GLU A 367 4.14 -28.22 9.39
N LYS A 368 3.48 -28.28 8.22
CA LYS A 368 4.15 -28.35 6.93
C LYS A 368 4.95 -27.08 6.63
N ALA A 369 4.38 -25.90 6.86
CA ALA A 369 5.05 -24.63 6.59
C ALA A 369 6.33 -24.48 7.42
N LYS A 370 6.30 -24.88 8.71
CA LYS A 370 7.48 -24.90 9.60
C LYS A 370 8.53 -25.94 9.16
N GLN A 371 8.09 -27.11 8.67
CA GLN A 371 9.01 -28.13 8.15
C GLN A 371 9.72 -27.65 6.87
N ASP A 372 8.97 -27.04 5.96
CA ASP A 372 9.49 -26.60 4.67
C ASP A 372 10.28 -25.26 4.78
N ASN A 373 10.00 -24.45 5.81
CA ASN A 373 10.59 -23.12 6.03
C ASN A 373 10.97 -22.91 7.51
N PRO A 374 12.01 -23.59 8.03
CA PRO A 374 12.33 -23.59 9.46
C PRO A 374 12.77 -22.22 10.03
N ASP A 375 13.26 -21.32 9.18
CA ASP A 375 13.71 -19.98 9.57
C ASP A 375 12.60 -18.92 9.53
N LEU A 376 11.40 -19.28 9.03
CA LEU A 376 10.28 -18.35 8.92
C LEU A 376 9.55 -18.22 10.26
N GLU A 377 9.43 -17.01 10.79
CA GLU A 377 8.56 -16.71 11.94
C GLU A 377 7.10 -16.95 11.57
N LEU A 378 6.60 -18.15 11.86
CA LEU A 378 5.27 -18.61 11.48
C LEU A 378 4.62 -19.40 12.61
N ASP A 379 3.36 -19.12 12.89
CA ASP A 379 2.59 -19.89 13.86
C ASP A 379 1.10 -19.97 13.55
N GLY A 380 0.42 -20.89 14.22
CA GLY A 380 -1.01 -21.13 14.05
C GLY A 380 -1.43 -22.51 14.55
N PRO A 381 -2.71 -22.87 14.42
CA PRO A 381 -3.81 -22.00 14.03
C PRO A 381 -4.00 -20.87 15.06
N LEU A 382 -4.33 -19.67 14.59
CA LEU A 382 -4.55 -18.49 15.44
C LEU A 382 -5.91 -17.84 15.14
N GLN A 383 -6.64 -17.46 16.18
CA GLN A 383 -7.72 -16.49 16.02
C GLN A 383 -7.14 -15.10 15.78
N PHE A 384 -7.88 -14.23 15.09
CA PHE A 384 -7.40 -12.90 14.75
C PHE A 384 -7.02 -12.07 15.99
N ASP A 385 -7.79 -12.15 17.07
CA ASP A 385 -7.48 -11.47 18.34
C ASP A 385 -6.14 -11.94 18.95
N ALA A 386 -5.86 -13.25 18.88
CA ALA A 386 -4.61 -13.85 19.31
C ALA A 386 -3.43 -13.51 18.39
N ALA A 387 -3.69 -13.18 17.12
CA ALA A 387 -2.66 -12.79 16.16
C ALA A 387 -2.23 -11.32 16.32
N VAL A 388 -3.14 -10.41 16.69
CA VAL A 388 -2.87 -8.95 16.70
C VAL A 388 -2.74 -8.32 18.09
N VAL A 389 -3.29 -8.92 19.15
CA VAL A 389 -3.25 -8.36 20.50
C VAL A 389 -2.27 -9.14 21.37
N GLU A 390 -1.15 -8.52 21.74
CA GLU A 390 -0.08 -9.15 22.55
C GLU A 390 -0.61 -9.84 23.82
N SER A 391 -1.47 -9.18 24.58
CA SER A 391 -2.04 -9.75 25.81
C SER A 391 -2.91 -10.99 25.58
N VAL A 392 -3.60 -11.06 24.43
CA VAL A 392 -4.41 -12.21 24.03
C VAL A 392 -3.51 -13.33 23.49
N GLY A 393 -2.52 -12.98 22.67
CA GLY A 393 -1.51 -13.90 22.14
C GLY A 393 -0.76 -14.64 23.25
N GLN A 394 -0.21 -13.89 24.22
CA GLN A 394 0.48 -14.48 25.37
C GLN A 394 -0.41 -15.40 26.21
N LYS A 395 -1.71 -15.09 26.30
CA LYS A 395 -2.67 -15.91 27.05
C LYS A 395 -3.09 -17.18 26.31
N LYS A 396 -3.34 -17.08 25.00
CA LYS A 396 -3.89 -18.19 24.19
C LYS A 396 -2.81 -19.06 23.56
N MET A 397 -1.62 -18.52 23.31
CA MET A 397 -0.49 -19.22 22.69
C MET A 397 0.84 -18.77 23.33
N PRO A 398 1.08 -19.15 24.60
CA PRO A 398 2.27 -18.72 25.34
C PRO A 398 3.55 -19.25 24.68
N GLY A 399 4.57 -18.39 24.59
CA GLY A 399 5.88 -18.73 24.02
C GLY A 399 5.98 -18.64 22.50
N SER A 400 4.93 -18.19 21.80
CA SER A 400 4.99 -17.89 20.37
C SER A 400 5.59 -16.51 20.11
N ASP A 401 6.52 -16.43 19.15
CA ASP A 401 7.11 -15.16 18.68
C ASP A 401 6.19 -14.41 17.69
N VAL A 402 5.13 -15.08 17.22
CA VAL A 402 4.15 -14.54 16.26
C VAL A 402 2.86 -14.09 16.94
N ALA A 403 2.36 -14.83 17.94
CA ALA A 403 1.08 -14.53 18.57
C ALA A 403 1.08 -13.12 19.21
N GLY A 404 0.12 -12.30 18.78
CA GLY A 404 -0.07 -10.91 19.21
C GLY A 404 0.87 -9.91 18.55
N ARG A 405 1.69 -10.36 17.59
CA ARG A 405 2.69 -9.56 16.88
C ARG A 405 2.67 -9.84 15.37
N ALA A 406 1.65 -10.55 14.86
CA ALA A 406 1.60 -10.94 13.47
C ALA A 406 1.51 -9.73 12.54
N THR A 407 2.14 -9.84 11.37
CA THR A 407 2.15 -8.82 10.31
C THR A 407 1.66 -9.39 8.98
N VAL A 408 1.72 -10.72 8.82
CA VAL A 408 1.23 -11.44 7.64
C VAL A 408 0.15 -12.41 8.11
N PHE A 409 -1.04 -12.31 7.52
CA PHE A 409 -2.23 -13.02 7.93
C PHE A 409 -2.69 -13.93 6.80
N VAL A 410 -2.60 -15.24 7.02
CA VAL A 410 -2.98 -16.25 6.04
C VAL A 410 -4.36 -16.79 6.38
N PHE A 411 -5.36 -16.43 5.59
CA PHE A 411 -6.75 -16.85 5.78
C PHE A 411 -6.96 -18.31 5.32
N PRO A 412 -7.85 -19.06 6.00
CA PRO A 412 -8.06 -20.47 5.70
C PRO A 412 -8.82 -20.72 4.39
N ASP A 413 -9.59 -19.72 3.93
CA ASP A 413 -10.43 -19.80 2.73
C ASP A 413 -10.74 -18.40 2.18
N LEU A 414 -11.24 -18.36 0.94
CA LEU A 414 -11.51 -17.11 0.22
C LEU A 414 -12.65 -16.29 0.83
N ASN A 415 -13.69 -16.91 1.41
CA ASN A 415 -14.76 -16.15 2.05
C ASN A 415 -14.20 -15.37 3.23
N SER A 416 -13.44 -16.06 4.08
CA SER A 416 -12.78 -15.47 5.24
C SER A 416 -11.85 -14.32 4.83
N GLY A 417 -10.96 -14.56 3.85
CA GLY A 417 -10.03 -13.53 3.37
C GLY A 417 -10.72 -12.34 2.71
N ASN A 418 -11.64 -12.59 1.77
CA ASN A 418 -12.31 -11.55 0.99
C ASN A 418 -13.20 -10.65 1.85
N ILE A 419 -13.94 -11.24 2.80
CA ILE A 419 -14.79 -10.48 3.72
C ILE A 419 -13.92 -9.66 4.67
N ALA A 420 -12.86 -10.25 5.23
CA ALA A 420 -12.03 -9.58 6.23
C ALA A 420 -11.30 -8.35 5.68
N TYR A 421 -10.60 -8.44 4.54
CA TYR A 421 -9.86 -7.28 4.03
C TYR A 421 -10.80 -6.12 3.68
N LYS A 422 -11.99 -6.42 3.11
CA LYS A 422 -13.01 -5.40 2.83
C LYS A 422 -13.61 -4.81 4.10
N ALA A 423 -13.87 -5.63 5.11
CA ALA A 423 -14.37 -5.13 6.39
C ALA A 423 -13.36 -4.16 7.00
N VAL A 424 -12.09 -4.55 7.09
CA VAL A 424 -11.01 -3.68 7.61
C VAL A 424 -10.86 -2.41 6.76
N GLN A 425 -10.82 -2.52 5.42
CA GLN A 425 -10.78 -1.37 4.51
C GLN A 425 -11.91 -0.37 4.81
N ARG A 426 -13.14 -0.86 5.02
CA ARG A 426 -14.32 -0.02 5.17
C ARG A 426 -14.54 0.52 6.58
N THR A 427 -14.00 -0.12 7.61
CA THR A 427 -14.25 0.26 9.01
C THR A 427 -13.05 0.86 9.72
N ALA A 428 -11.82 0.65 9.20
CA ALA A 428 -10.59 1.12 9.84
C ALA A 428 -9.88 2.24 9.06
N ASP A 429 -10.53 2.82 8.04
CA ASP A 429 -9.95 3.80 7.12
C ASP A 429 -8.61 3.32 6.52
N ALA A 430 -8.52 2.00 6.32
CA ALA A 430 -7.32 1.36 5.83
C ALA A 430 -7.25 1.49 4.30
N LEU A 431 -6.09 1.90 3.79
CA LEU A 431 -5.77 1.73 2.39
C LEU A 431 -5.47 0.24 2.14
N ALA A 432 -6.22 -0.37 1.22
CA ALA A 432 -6.02 -1.75 0.81
C ALA A 432 -5.41 -1.77 -0.59
N VAL A 433 -4.14 -2.15 -0.70
CA VAL A 433 -3.42 -2.18 -1.97
C VAL A 433 -3.33 -3.61 -2.49
N GLY A 434 -3.92 -3.87 -3.66
CA GLY A 434 -3.98 -5.20 -4.27
C GLY A 434 -5.29 -5.47 -5.05
N PRO A 435 -5.57 -6.73 -5.43
CA PRO A 435 -4.83 -7.93 -5.07
C PRO A 435 -3.48 -8.03 -5.79
N ILE A 436 -2.43 -8.33 -5.02
CA ILE A 436 -1.09 -8.62 -5.55
C ILE A 436 -0.99 -10.12 -5.78
N LEU A 437 -0.96 -10.56 -7.03
CA LEU A 437 -0.76 -11.96 -7.37
C LEU A 437 0.69 -12.37 -7.08
N GLN A 438 0.83 -13.57 -6.55
CA GLN A 438 2.11 -14.13 -6.14
C GLN A 438 2.21 -15.62 -6.52
N GLY A 439 3.44 -16.07 -6.79
CA GLY A 439 3.72 -17.44 -7.24
C GLY A 439 3.73 -17.63 -8.75
N LEU A 440 3.59 -16.58 -9.57
CA LEU A 440 3.80 -16.62 -11.03
C LEU A 440 5.28 -16.45 -11.40
N ASN A 441 5.70 -17.00 -12.55
CA ASN A 441 7.07 -16.81 -13.08
C ASN A 441 7.40 -15.35 -13.46
N LYS A 442 6.38 -14.60 -13.87
CA LYS A 442 6.47 -13.19 -14.24
C LYS A 442 5.26 -12.46 -13.68
N PRO A 443 5.39 -11.20 -13.26
CA PRO A 443 4.34 -10.49 -12.57
C PRO A 443 3.18 -10.17 -13.51
N VAL A 444 1.99 -10.58 -13.09
CA VAL A 444 0.72 -10.21 -13.71
C VAL A 444 -0.22 -9.91 -12.55
N ASN A 445 -0.86 -8.75 -12.56
CA ASN A 445 -1.84 -8.38 -11.54
C ASN A 445 -3.21 -8.07 -12.14
N ASP A 446 -4.24 -8.38 -11.36
CA ASP A 446 -5.64 -8.13 -11.70
C ASP A 446 -6.16 -6.94 -10.89
N LEU A 447 -6.91 -6.09 -11.57
CA LEU A 447 -7.65 -4.98 -10.99
C LEU A 447 -9.09 -5.41 -10.74
N SER A 448 -9.70 -4.82 -9.71
CA SER A 448 -11.15 -4.84 -9.60
C SER A 448 -11.77 -4.02 -10.74
N ARG A 449 -12.91 -4.45 -11.29
CA ARG A 449 -13.69 -3.62 -12.21
C ARG A 449 -14.10 -2.27 -11.61
N GLY A 450 -14.19 -2.20 -10.29
CA GLY A 450 -14.44 -0.96 -9.54
C GLY A 450 -13.18 -0.20 -9.15
N ALA A 451 -12.01 -0.54 -9.70
CA ALA A 451 -10.75 0.13 -9.39
C ALA A 451 -10.83 1.61 -9.75
N THR A 452 -10.30 2.43 -8.86
CA THR A 452 -10.09 3.86 -9.03
C THR A 452 -8.75 4.14 -9.69
N VAL A 453 -8.52 5.35 -10.18
CA VAL A 453 -7.21 5.75 -10.75
C VAL A 453 -6.05 5.51 -9.76
N PRO A 454 -6.16 5.88 -8.46
CA PRO A 454 -5.16 5.52 -7.46
C PRO A 454 -4.89 4.02 -7.35
N ASP A 455 -5.94 3.17 -7.39
CA ASP A 455 -5.76 1.71 -7.33
C ASP A 455 -4.92 1.20 -8.52
N ILE A 456 -5.16 1.74 -9.71
CA ILE A 456 -4.41 1.39 -10.92
C ILE A 456 -2.94 1.83 -10.79
N VAL A 457 -2.71 3.08 -10.39
CA VAL A 457 -1.35 3.62 -10.18
C VAL A 457 -0.57 2.76 -9.18
N ASN A 458 -1.18 2.41 -8.05
CA ASN A 458 -0.55 1.58 -7.03
C ASN A 458 -0.29 0.15 -7.53
N THR A 459 -1.22 -0.44 -8.27
CA THR A 459 -1.06 -1.80 -8.81
C THR A 459 0.05 -1.86 -9.86
N VAL A 460 0.18 -0.84 -10.71
CA VAL A 460 1.30 -0.73 -11.66
C VAL A 460 2.63 -0.60 -10.93
N ALA A 461 2.70 0.25 -9.90
CA ALA A 461 3.91 0.40 -9.10
C ALA A 461 4.32 -0.90 -8.40
N ILE A 462 3.36 -1.63 -7.84
CA ILE A 462 3.58 -2.97 -7.27
C ILE A 462 4.13 -3.94 -8.33
N THR A 463 3.50 -3.97 -9.51
CA THR A 463 3.90 -4.87 -10.59
C THR A 463 5.33 -4.58 -11.02
N ALA A 464 5.71 -3.31 -11.13
CA ALA A 464 7.08 -2.88 -11.41
C ALA A 464 8.09 -3.29 -10.32
N ILE A 465 7.68 -3.36 -9.05
CA ILE A 465 8.54 -3.82 -7.94
C ILE A 465 8.75 -5.34 -7.99
N GLN A 466 7.72 -6.09 -8.39
CA GLN A 466 7.76 -7.54 -8.55
C GLN A 466 8.57 -8.01 -9.76
N SER A 467 8.73 -7.14 -10.77
CA SER A 467 9.51 -7.38 -12.00
C SER A 467 11.01 -7.59 -11.75
#